data_AF-A0A933TQ27-F1
#
_entry.id   AF-A0A933TQ27-F1
#
_cell.length_a   1.000
_cell.length_b   1.000
_cell.length_c   1.000
_cell.angle_alpha   90.00
_cell.angle_beta   90.00
_cell.angle_gamma   90.00
#
_symmetry.space_group_name_H-M   'P 1'
#
loop_
_entity.id
_entity.type
_entity.pdbx_description
1 polymer ?
#
loop_
_entity_poly.entity_id
_entity_poly.type
_entity_poly.pdbx_seq_one_letter_code
_entity_poly.pdbx_strand_id
1 'polypeptide(L)'
;MPDIGVPELLIIAVIVLLLFGPGKAADIGSSLGKGIREFRKATRDDGAATSSASAADAAPVAAATASQSCTECGSPARDGQKFCENCGRPVP
;
A
#
# COMPACT_ATOMS: atom_id res chain seq x y z
N MET A 1 -26.35 0.19 -24.85
CA MET A 1 -24.89 0.42 -24.86
C MET A 1 -24.29 -0.66 -23.98
N PRO A 2 -23.19 -1.32 -24.35
CA PRO A 2 -22.56 -2.29 -23.46
C PRO A 2 -22.14 -1.54 -22.20
N ASP A 3 -22.83 -1.80 -21.09
CA ASP A 3 -22.46 -1.34 -19.76
C ASP A 3 -21.20 -2.11 -19.36
N ILE A 4 -20.04 -1.59 -19.77
CA ILE A 4 -18.74 -2.07 -19.28
C ILE A 4 -18.66 -1.66 -17.82
N GLY A 5 -19.05 -2.59 -16.95
CA GLY A 5 -18.94 -2.43 -15.53
C GLY A 5 -17.53 -2.70 -15.04
N VAL A 6 -17.34 -2.44 -13.75
CA VAL A 6 -16.16 -2.89 -13.00
C VAL A 6 -15.84 -4.38 -13.19
N PRO A 7 -16.81 -5.33 -13.23
CA PRO A 7 -16.48 -6.75 -13.39
C PRO A 7 -15.88 -7.08 -14.77
N GLU A 8 -16.39 -6.55 -15.88
CA GLU A 8 -15.78 -6.79 -17.19
C GLU A 8 -14.35 -6.24 -17.27
N LEU A 9 -14.11 -5.06 -16.69
CA LEU A 9 -12.80 -4.42 -16.70
C LEU A 9 -11.76 -5.21 -15.89
N LEU A 10 -12.19 -5.83 -14.77
CA LEU A 10 -11.34 -6.69 -13.95
C LEU A 10 -10.94 -7.97 -14.70
N ILE A 11 -11.88 -8.61 -15.41
CA ILE A 11 -11.59 -9.80 -16.22
C ILE A 11 -10.53 -9.49 -17.29
N ILE A 12 -10.67 -8.37 -18.00
CA ILE A 12 -9.70 -7.94 -19.01
C ILE A 12 -8.34 -7.67 -18.37
N ALA A 13 -8.31 -6.98 -17.22
CA ALA A 13 -7.07 -6.71 -16.50
C ALA A 13 -6.33 -8.00 -16.10
N VAL A 14 -7.04 -9.05 -15.68
CA VAL A 14 -6.45 -10.36 -15.36
C VAL A 14 -5.84 -11.03 -16.59
N ILE A 15 -6.53 -11.00 -17.72
CA ILE A 15 -6.01 -11.56 -18.98
C ILE A 15 -4.73 -10.85 -19.40
N VAL A 16 -4.70 -9.52 -19.32
CA VAL A 16 -3.52 -8.70 -19.59
C VAL A 16 -2.40 -9.04 -18.61
N LEU A 17 -2.71 -9.23 -17.32
CA LEU A 17 -1.74 -9.63 -16.30
C LEU A 17 -1.16 -11.02 -16.55
N LEU A 18 -1.92 -11.95 -17.12
CA LEU A 18 -1.43 -13.28 -17.52
C LEU A 18 -0.50 -13.20 -18.73
N LEU A 19 -0.79 -12.34 -19.71
CA LEU A 19 0.03 -12.17 -20.91
C LEU A 19 1.36 -11.46 -20.60
N PHE A 20 1.31 -10.36 -19.86
CA PHE A 20 2.50 -9.56 -19.55
C PHE A 20 3.19 -9.99 -18.25
N GLY A 21 2.49 -10.73 -17.38
CA GLY A 21 2.94 -11.07 -16.05
C GLY A 21 2.74 -9.92 -15.04
N PRO A 22 2.56 -10.23 -13.73
CA PRO A 22 2.40 -9.23 -12.68
C PRO A 22 3.67 -8.36 -12.51
N GLY A 23 4.86 -8.90 -12.81
CA GLY A 23 6.12 -8.17 -12.70
C GLY A 23 6.22 -6.99 -13.67
N LYS A 24 5.82 -7.17 -14.94
CA LYS A 24 5.87 -6.09 -15.94
C LYS A 24 4.80 -5.03 -15.71
N ALA A 25 3.59 -5.43 -15.33
CA ALA A 25 2.53 -4.49 -14.99
C ALA A 25 2.91 -3.61 -13.78
N ALA A 26 3.52 -4.20 -12.74
CA ALA A 26 3.99 -3.48 -11.55
C ALA A 26 5.16 -2.52 -11.85
N ASP A 27 6.11 -2.93 -12.70
CA ASP A 27 7.25 -2.10 -13.10
C ASP A 27 6.80 -0.84 -13.86
N ILE A 28 5.86 -1.00 -14.81
CA ILE A 28 5.24 0.10 -15.56
C ILE A 28 4.43 1.00 -14.61
N GLY A 29 3.63 0.41 -13.73
CA GLY A 29 2.81 1.14 -12.76
C GLY A 29 3.64 1.95 -11.76
N SER A 30 4.78 1.43 -11.31
CA SER A 30 5.70 2.15 -10.40
C SER A 30 6.31 3.38 -11.08
N SER A 31 6.75 3.23 -12.32
CA SER A 31 7.32 4.33 -13.12
C SER A 31 6.28 5.41 -13.42
N LEU A 32 5.08 4.99 -13.85
CA LEU A 32 3.96 5.89 -14.14
C LEU A 32 3.46 6.59 -12.86
N GLY A 33 3.38 5.86 -11.74
CA GLY A 33 2.93 6.37 -10.45
C GLY A 33 3.83 7.48 -9.91
N LYS A 34 5.16 7.33 -10.02
CA LYS A 34 6.13 8.38 -9.67
C LYS A 34 5.90 9.64 -10.52
N GLY A 35 5.73 9.48 -11.83
CA GLY A 35 5.45 10.60 -12.74
C GLY A 35 4.13 11.33 -12.40
N ILE A 36 3.07 10.58 -12.11
CA ILE A 36 1.77 11.15 -11.71
C ILE A 36 1.87 11.87 -10.37
N ARG A 37 2.63 11.32 -9.41
CA ARG A 37 2.83 11.93 -8.08
C ARG A 37 3.55 13.27 -8.20
N GLU A 38 4.57 13.33 -9.04
CA GLU A 38 5.36 14.55 -9.25
C GLU A 38 4.59 15.57 -10.09
N PHE A 39 3.81 15.11 -11.07
CA PHE A 39 2.87 15.96 -11.81
C PHE A 39 1.81 16.56 -10.88
N ARG A 40 1.21 15.76 -9.99
CA ARG A 40 0.26 16.24 -8.98
C ARG A 40 0.92 17.20 -8.01
N LYS A 41 2.17 16.95 -7.61
CA LYS A 41 2.91 17.83 -6.70
C LYS A 41 3.18 19.19 -7.35
N ALA A 42 3.70 19.22 -8.57
CA ALA A 42 3.93 20.44 -9.31
C ALA A 42 2.63 21.24 -9.54
N THR A 43 1.53 20.55 -9.89
CA THR A 43 0.22 21.21 -10.11
C THR A 43 -0.43 21.69 -8.80
N ARG A 44 -0.06 21.13 -7.65
CA ARG A 44 -0.60 21.50 -6.32
C ARG A 44 0.21 22.58 -5.62
N ASP A 45 1.48 22.76 -5.99
CA ASP A 45 2.36 23.79 -5.41
C ASP A 45 1.87 25.20 -5.74
N ASP A 46 1.13 25.38 -6.84
CA ASP A 46 0.41 26.61 -7.18
C ASP A 46 -0.85 26.87 -6.30
N GLY A 47 -1.23 25.95 -5.40
CA GLY A 47 -2.55 25.96 -4.76
C GLY A 47 -2.60 25.88 -3.23
N ALA A 48 -1.73 25.15 -2.54
CA ALA A 48 -1.66 25.15 -1.06
C ALA A 48 -0.54 24.22 -0.55
N ALA A 49 0.33 24.77 0.28
CA ALA A 49 1.28 23.99 1.06
C ALA A 49 0.59 23.15 2.15
N THR A 50 1.13 21.94 2.35
CA THR A 50 0.97 20.99 3.48
C THR A 50 -0.21 20.01 3.52
N SER A 51 0.04 18.76 3.14
CA SER A 51 0.03 17.64 4.09
C SER A 51 0.44 16.32 3.45
N SER A 52 1.35 15.63 4.14
CA SER A 52 1.51 14.18 4.21
C SER A 52 0.48 13.35 3.43
N ALA A 53 0.96 12.68 2.38
CA ALA A 53 0.42 11.40 1.97
C ALA A 53 1.57 10.52 1.47
N SER A 54 2.08 9.72 2.40
CA SER A 54 2.74 8.46 2.14
C SER A 54 1.94 7.61 1.16
N ALA A 55 2.62 7.06 0.15
CA ALA A 55 2.27 5.84 -0.59
C ALA A 55 3.36 5.59 -1.64
N ALA A 56 4.38 4.83 -1.26
CA ALA A 56 5.32 4.07 -2.11
C ALA A 56 6.41 3.45 -1.19
N ASP A 57 6.06 2.80 -0.08
CA ASP A 57 5.60 1.41 -0.10
C ASP A 57 4.50 1.09 -1.12
N ALA A 58 4.93 0.50 -2.23
CA ALA A 58 4.10 -0.33 -3.09
C ALA A 58 4.61 -1.78 -3.01
N ALA A 59 4.63 -2.31 -1.80
CA ALA A 59 4.18 -3.66 -1.52
C ALA A 59 3.40 -3.57 -0.20
N PRO A 60 2.05 -3.62 -0.26
CA PRO A 60 1.46 -4.85 0.22
C PRO A 60 0.16 -5.20 -0.52
N VAL A 61 0.24 -6.15 -1.45
CA VAL A 61 -0.90 -7.03 -1.77
C VAL A 61 -0.46 -8.49 -1.62
N ALA A 62 0.07 -8.83 -0.44
CA ALA A 62 0.26 -10.23 -0.03
C ALA A 62 0.36 -10.45 1.49
N ALA A 63 0.57 -9.42 2.33
CA ALA A 63 0.71 -9.62 3.77
C ALA A 63 -0.13 -8.60 4.55
N ALA A 64 -1.43 -8.89 4.67
CA ALA A 64 -2.16 -8.47 5.84
C ALA A 64 -1.67 -9.33 7.02
N THR A 65 -0.67 -8.84 7.76
CA THR A 65 -0.39 -9.34 9.11
C THR A 65 -0.54 -8.18 10.07
N ALA A 66 -1.51 -8.36 10.97
CA ALA A 66 -1.99 -7.37 11.91
C ALA A 66 -0.92 -6.99 12.93
N SER A 67 -0.73 -5.69 13.14
CA SER A 67 0.00 -5.15 14.29
C SER A 67 -0.77 -5.49 15.57
N GLN A 68 -0.39 -6.55 16.28
CA GLN A 68 -0.92 -6.80 17.62
C GLN A 68 -0.21 -5.86 18.60
N SER A 69 -0.90 -4.79 18.98
CA SER A 69 -0.46 -3.81 19.96
C SER A 69 -0.52 -4.38 21.38
N CYS A 70 0.47 -4.05 22.22
CA CYS A 70 0.43 -4.40 23.65
C CYS A 70 -0.75 -3.70 24.34
N THR A 71 -1.71 -4.45 24.89
CA THR A 71 -2.95 -3.91 25.50
C THR A 71 -2.72 -3.12 26.80
N GLU A 72 -1.54 -3.27 27.41
CA GLU A 72 -1.19 -2.63 28.68
C GLU A 72 -0.50 -1.27 28.53
N CYS A 73 0.34 -1.10 27.50
CA CYS A 73 1.10 0.14 27.30
C CYS A 73 1.05 0.70 25.87
N GLY A 74 0.20 0.13 25.01
CA GLY A 74 -0.11 0.66 23.67
C GLY A 74 1.06 0.65 22.68
N SER A 75 2.20 0.08 23.07
CA SER A 75 3.41 0.05 22.24
C SER A 75 3.26 -1.01 21.14
N PRO A 76 3.75 -0.76 19.91
CA PRO A 76 3.71 -1.74 18.83
C PRO A 76 4.63 -2.92 19.16
N ALA A 77 4.04 -4.08 19.48
CA ALA A 77 4.81 -5.30 19.71
C ALA A 77 5.21 -5.92 18.36
N ARG A 78 6.47 -6.33 18.23
CA ARG A 78 6.98 -7.02 17.04
C ARG A 78 6.64 -8.51 17.15
N ASP A 79 6.24 -9.14 16.04
CA ASP A 79 5.93 -10.57 15.99
C ASP A 79 7.09 -11.41 16.55
N GLY A 80 6.82 -12.17 17.62
CA GLY A 80 7.76 -13.14 18.21
C GLY A 80 8.44 -12.75 19.54
N GLN A 81 8.21 -11.55 20.08
CA GLN A 81 8.77 -11.17 21.39
C GLN A 81 7.90 -11.71 22.55
N LYS A 82 8.46 -12.57 23.41
CA LYS A 82 7.77 -13.11 24.61
C LYS A 82 7.53 -12.07 25.71
N PHE A 83 8.23 -10.94 25.64
CA PHE A 83 8.16 -9.84 26.60
C PHE A 83 8.18 -8.51 25.85
N CYS A 84 7.45 -7.52 26.37
CA CYS A 84 7.46 -6.17 25.85
C CYS A 84 8.78 -5.47 26.20
N GLU A 85 9.56 -5.03 25.20
CA GLU A 85 10.84 -4.31 25.41
C GLU A 85 10.68 -2.94 26.09
N ASN A 86 9.48 -2.33 26.02
CA ASN A 86 9.22 -1.02 26.62
C ASN A 86 8.72 -1.11 28.07
N CYS A 87 8.02 -2.19 28.43
CA CYS A 87 7.29 -2.30 29.71
C CYS A 87 7.73 -3.51 30.56
N GLY A 88 8.59 -4.39 30.01
CA GLY A 88 9.17 -5.56 30.70
C GLY A 88 8.19 -6.68 31.05
N ARG A 89 6.93 -6.58 30.61
CA ARG A 89 5.85 -7.53 30.93
C ARG A 89 5.69 -8.58 29.84
N PRO A 90 5.24 -9.81 30.17
CA PRO A 90 4.93 -10.82 29.17
C PRO A 90 3.75 -10.37 28.30
N VAL A 91 3.87 -10.54 26.98
CA VAL A 91 2.79 -10.27 26.01
C VAL A 91 2.20 -11.62 25.59
N PRO A 92 0.88 -11.86 25.71
CA PRO A 92 0.23 -13.11 25.31
C PRO A 92 0.16 -13.27 23.79
#